data_AF-F7XBK3-F1
#
_entry.id   AF-F7XBK3-F1
#
_cell.length_a   1.000
_cell.length_b   1.000
_cell.length_c   1.000
_cell.angle_alpha   90.00
_cell.angle_beta   90.00
_cell.angle_gamma   90.00
#
_symmetry.space_group_name_H-M   'P 1'
#
loop_
_entity.id
_entity.type
_entity.pdbx_description
1 polymer ?
#
loop_
_entity_poly.entity_id
_entity_poly.type
_entity_poly.pdbx_seq_one_letter_code
_entity_poly.pdbx_strand_id
1 'polypeptide(L)'
;MDHATPIRLLVILSADMVRESPNDEIRIERIAHVYYMFKDLEADVVLATPTGGYAALASDLRQCPSEEPCVQRFLSDREARDDLADTLSLDQIVIDDFDAAFCFGFSGSIWEADELGVAPVIRAFLADQKPVAIIPGRGLDIAAEGAGSGLLVVGDSGQAAALAAHALLNVIELRRQFATTA
;
A
#
# COMPACT_ATOMS: atom_id res chain seq x y z
N MET A 1 -24.77 18.13 7.92
CA MET A 1 -23.79 17.14 8.42
C MET A 1 -22.81 16.96 7.29
N ASP A 2 -21.78 17.81 7.26
CA ASP A 2 -20.66 17.66 6.32
C ASP A 2 -19.95 16.37 6.68
N HIS A 3 -20.22 15.30 5.94
CA HIS A 3 -19.34 14.15 5.97
C HIS A 3 -18.17 14.55 5.09
N ALA A 4 -17.04 14.88 5.71
CA ALA A 4 -15.79 15.06 4.98
C ALA A 4 -15.59 13.82 4.09
N THR A 5 -15.24 14.03 2.82
CA THR A 5 -14.97 12.93 1.89
C THR A 5 -13.95 11.99 2.54
N PRO A 6 -14.21 10.67 2.62
CA PRO A 6 -13.28 9.76 3.28
C PRO A 6 -11.91 9.81 2.61
N ILE A 7 -10.85 9.52 3.37
CA ILE A 7 -9.51 9.34 2.79
C ILE A 7 -9.56 8.11 1.89
N ARG A 8 -9.10 8.22 0.64
CA ARG A 8 -9.04 7.09 -0.29
C ARG A 8 -7.60 6.66 -0.54
N LEU A 9 -7.28 5.41 -0.22
CA LEU A 9 -5.93 4.86 -0.24
C LEU A 9 -5.82 3.71 -1.23
N LEU A 10 -4.80 3.78 -2.09
CA LEU A 10 -4.38 2.65 -2.89
C LEU A 10 -3.35 1.83 -2.12
N VAL A 11 -3.61 0.56 -1.86
CA VAL A 11 -2.63 -0.37 -1.28
C VAL A 11 -2.18 -1.36 -2.34
N ILE A 12 -0.91 -1.27 -2.73
CA ILE A 12 -0.31 -2.11 -3.77
C ILE A 12 0.42 -3.27 -3.11
N LEU A 13 0.06 -4.50 -3.50
CA LEU A 13 0.73 -5.73 -3.08
C LEU A 13 1.59 -6.24 -4.24
N SER A 14 2.88 -5.93 -4.20
CA SER A 14 3.84 -6.26 -5.26
C SER A 14 4.66 -7.50 -4.91
N ALA A 15 4.13 -8.69 -5.20
CA ALA A 15 4.88 -9.93 -5.03
C ALA A 15 5.87 -10.10 -6.17
N ASP A 16 7.16 -10.20 -5.85
CA ASP A 16 8.16 -10.66 -6.82
C ASP A 16 7.92 -12.15 -7.09
N MET A 17 7.46 -12.48 -8.29
CA MET A 17 7.19 -13.85 -8.73
C MET A 17 8.47 -14.56 -9.22
N VAL A 18 9.62 -13.88 -9.22
CA VAL A 18 10.89 -14.45 -9.71
C VAL A 18 11.53 -15.37 -8.66
N ARG A 19 11.18 -16.66 -8.79
CA ARG A 19 11.86 -17.89 -8.33
C ARG A 19 12.19 -18.02 -6.82
N GLU A 20 11.56 -19.05 -6.25
CA GLU A 20 11.96 -19.89 -5.10
C GLU A 20 12.00 -19.33 -3.67
N SER A 21 11.71 -18.05 -3.40
CA SER A 21 11.43 -17.66 -1.99
C SER A 21 10.35 -16.60 -1.86
N PRO A 22 9.35 -16.81 -0.96
CA PRO A 22 8.26 -15.88 -0.76
C PRO A 22 8.77 -14.49 -0.35
N ASN A 23 8.07 -13.44 -0.78
CA ASN A 23 8.34 -12.07 -0.36
C ASN A 23 7.80 -11.90 1.07
N ASP A 24 8.67 -12.00 2.09
CA ASP A 24 8.31 -11.94 3.52
C ASP A 24 7.57 -10.66 3.93
N GLU A 25 7.56 -9.65 3.07
CA GLU A 25 6.87 -8.39 3.31
C GLU A 25 5.37 -8.44 2.96
N ILE A 26 4.94 -9.39 2.11
CA ILE A 26 3.52 -9.62 1.75
C ILE A 26 2.97 -10.74 2.60
N ARG A 27 2.89 -10.43 3.89
CA ARG A 27 2.42 -11.31 4.95
C ARG A 27 1.11 -10.80 5.52
N ILE A 28 0.22 -11.72 5.87
CA ILE A 28 -1.11 -11.36 6.34
C ILE A 28 -1.06 -10.53 7.61
N GLU A 29 -0.08 -10.78 8.49
CA GLU A 29 0.14 -10.04 9.73
C GLU A 29 0.37 -8.53 9.45
N ARG A 30 1.17 -8.23 8.43
CA ARG A 30 1.52 -6.85 8.04
C ARG A 30 0.38 -6.19 7.30
N ILE A 31 -0.23 -6.91 6.35
CA ILE A 31 -1.36 -6.40 5.56
C ILE A 31 -2.54 -6.12 6.46
N ALA A 32 -2.95 -7.06 7.31
CA ALA A 32 -4.07 -6.90 8.22
C ALA A 32 -3.86 -5.72 9.19
N HIS A 33 -2.64 -5.57 9.72
CA HIS A 33 -2.32 -4.46 10.61
C HIS A 33 -2.50 -3.10 9.90
N VAL A 34 -1.86 -2.90 8.74
CA VAL A 34 -1.97 -1.63 7.99
C VAL A 34 -3.37 -1.40 7.45
N TYR A 35 -4.03 -2.44 6.95
CA TYR A 35 -5.41 -2.39 6.45
C TYR A 35 -6.37 -1.86 7.52
N TYR A 36 -6.30 -2.39 8.75
CA TYR A 36 -7.17 -1.92 9.83
C TYR A 36 -6.74 -0.57 10.40
N MET A 37 -5.46 -0.20 10.36
CA MET A 37 -5.07 1.18 10.69
C MET A 37 -5.76 2.21 9.77
N PHE A 38 -5.98 1.87 8.51
CA PHE A 38 -6.69 2.73 7.57
C PHE A 38 -8.22 2.64 7.75
N LYS A 39 -8.79 1.43 7.76
CA LYS A 39 -10.24 1.23 7.90
C LYS A 39 -10.79 1.74 9.24
N ASP A 40 -10.04 1.64 10.34
CA ASP A 40 -10.46 2.14 11.65
C ASP A 40 -10.48 3.69 11.72
N LEU A 41 -9.88 4.36 10.73
CA LEU A 41 -10.00 5.80 10.50
C LEU A 41 -10.98 6.13 9.36
N GLU A 42 -11.87 5.20 9.02
CA GLU A 42 -12.89 5.36 7.97
C GLU A 42 -12.31 5.65 6.58
N ALA A 43 -11.04 5.32 6.35
CA ALA A 43 -10.43 5.42 5.02
C ALA A 43 -11.00 4.33 4.10
N ASP A 44 -11.28 4.73 2.86
CA ASP A 44 -11.62 3.84 1.77
C ASP A 44 -10.36 3.21 1.19
N VAL A 45 -10.14 1.94 1.51
CA VAL A 45 -8.93 1.19 1.13
C VAL A 45 -9.23 0.34 -0.10
N VAL A 46 -8.45 0.55 -1.16
CA VAL A 46 -8.50 -0.28 -2.37
C VAL A 46 -7.23 -1.10 -2.47
N LEU A 47 -7.38 -2.42 -2.50
CA LEU A 47 -6.25 -3.33 -2.70
C LEU A 47 -6.00 -3.54 -4.20
N ALA A 48 -4.74 -3.48 -4.61
CA ALA A 48 -4.32 -3.73 -5.97
C ALA A 48 -3.08 -4.64 -6.04
N THR A 49 -3.02 -5.44 -7.09
CA THR A 49 -1.83 -6.21 -7.48
C THR A 49 -1.48 -5.89 -8.93
N PRO A 50 -0.25 -6.16 -9.39
CA PRO A 50 0.16 -5.90 -10.78
C PRO A 50 -0.86 -6.35 -11.83
N THR A 51 -1.43 -7.54 -11.65
CA THR A 51 -2.34 -8.20 -12.60
C THR A 51 -3.77 -8.34 -12.10
N GLY A 52 -4.10 -7.85 -10.91
CA GLY A 52 -5.40 -8.03 -10.27
C GLY A 52 -5.65 -9.46 -9.77
N GLY A 53 -6.79 -9.66 -9.12
CA GLY A 53 -7.23 -10.94 -8.55
C GLY A 53 -6.59 -11.24 -7.19
N TYR A 54 -6.41 -12.52 -6.87
CA TYR A 54 -5.94 -12.95 -5.55
C TYR A 54 -4.46 -12.58 -5.33
N ALA A 55 -4.17 -11.85 -4.26
CA ALA A 55 -2.79 -11.49 -3.91
C ALA A 55 -1.98 -12.74 -3.49
N ALA A 56 -0.83 -12.95 -4.14
CA ALA A 56 0.08 -14.04 -3.81
C ALA A 56 0.80 -13.77 -2.46
N LEU A 57 0.21 -14.23 -1.36
CA LEU A 57 0.78 -14.10 -0.02
C LEU A 57 1.97 -15.05 0.20
N ALA A 58 2.90 -14.64 1.05
CA ALA A 58 4.02 -15.47 1.49
C ALA A 58 3.60 -16.74 2.26
N SER A 59 2.45 -16.70 2.93
CA SER A 59 1.92 -17.80 3.76
C SER A 59 0.47 -18.11 3.37
N ASP A 60 0.08 -19.40 3.33
CA ASP A 60 -1.32 -19.79 3.15
C ASP A 60 -2.13 -19.32 4.36
N LEU A 61 -3.18 -18.52 4.11
CA LEU A 61 -4.11 -18.02 5.12
C LEU A 61 -4.68 -19.14 6.01
N ARG A 62 -4.84 -20.35 5.46
CA ARG A 62 -5.41 -21.51 6.16
C ARG A 62 -4.44 -22.19 7.13
N GLN A 63 -3.14 -21.90 7.00
CA GLN A 63 -2.08 -22.54 7.80
C GLN A 63 -1.50 -21.60 8.86
N CYS A 64 -2.06 -20.40 9.04
CA CYS A 64 -1.57 -19.39 9.95
C CYS A 64 -2.50 -19.24 11.17
N PRO A 65 -2.45 -20.12 12.19
CA PRO A 65 -3.05 -19.80 13.47
C PRO A 65 -2.29 -18.61 14.07
N SER A 66 -2.83 -17.41 13.87
CA SER A 66 -2.27 -16.20 14.46
C SER A 66 -3.03 -15.84 15.74
N GLU A 67 -2.28 -15.56 16.80
CA GLU A 67 -2.81 -15.01 18.04
C GLU A 67 -2.96 -13.48 17.96
N GLU A 68 -2.51 -12.85 16.87
CA GLU A 68 -2.61 -11.41 16.70
C GLU A 68 -4.06 -10.98 16.41
N PRO A 69 -4.62 -10.04 17.19
CA PRO A 69 -6.02 -9.62 17.05
C PRO A 69 -6.38 -9.09 15.66
N CYS A 70 -5.48 -8.35 15.00
CA CYS A 70 -5.73 -7.81 13.65
C CYS A 70 -5.86 -8.93 12.61
N VAL A 71 -5.07 -10.01 12.73
CA VAL A 71 -5.14 -11.16 11.83
C VAL A 71 -6.42 -11.96 12.09
N GLN A 72 -6.77 -12.19 13.36
CA GLN A 72 -8.03 -12.86 13.70
C GLN A 72 -9.24 -12.09 13.19
N ARG A 73 -9.21 -10.76 13.31
CA ARG A 73 -10.22 -9.86 12.73
C ARG A 73 -10.25 -10.02 11.22
N PHE A 74 -9.10 -9.96 10.54
CA PHE A 74 -9.02 -10.11 9.08
C PHE A 74 -9.60 -11.43 8.59
N LEU A 75 -9.26 -12.54 9.25
CA LEU A 75 -9.75 -13.88 8.87
C LEU A 75 -11.27 -14.01 9.08
N SER A 76 -11.84 -13.28 10.05
CA SER A 76 -13.27 -13.32 10.36
C SER A 76 -14.08 -12.28 9.55
N ASP A 77 -13.41 -11.25 9.05
CA ASP A 77 -14.00 -10.17 8.25
C ASP A 77 -14.16 -10.63 6.80
N ARG A 78 -15.40 -10.59 6.32
CA ARG A 78 -15.70 -11.00 4.95
C ARG A 78 -15.24 -9.96 3.95
N GLU A 79 -15.44 -8.68 4.24
CA GLU A 79 -15.07 -7.59 3.33
C GLU A 79 -13.57 -7.58 3.10
N ALA A 80 -12.78 -7.63 4.19
CA ALA A 80 -11.32 -7.66 4.09
C ALA A 80 -10.79 -8.85 3.28
N ARG A 81 -11.42 -10.02 3.41
CA ARG A 81 -11.06 -11.21 2.62
C ARG A 81 -11.47 -11.11 1.17
N ASP A 82 -12.64 -10.52 0.89
CA ASP A 82 -13.13 -10.32 -0.47
C ASP A 82 -12.23 -9.28 -1.19
N ASP A 83 -11.87 -8.17 -0.51
CA ASP A 83 -10.93 -7.15 -1.01
C ASP A 83 -9.55 -7.75 -1.36
N LEU A 84 -9.06 -8.70 -0.56
CA LEU A 84 -7.77 -9.37 -0.82
C LEU A 84 -7.86 -10.44 -1.92
N ALA A 85 -9.04 -11.01 -2.11
CA ALA A 85 -9.27 -12.06 -3.10
C ALA A 85 -9.54 -11.50 -4.51
N ASP A 86 -10.09 -10.29 -4.60
CA ASP A 86 -10.47 -9.63 -5.84
C ASP A 86 -9.81 -8.24 -5.94
N THR A 87 -8.47 -8.22 -5.89
CA THR A 87 -7.72 -6.96 -6.01
C THR A 87 -7.84 -6.38 -7.42
N LEU A 88 -7.82 -5.06 -7.53
CA LEU A 88 -7.75 -4.40 -8.83
C LEU A 88 -6.38 -4.63 -9.49
N SER A 89 -6.36 -4.67 -10.81
CA SER A 89 -5.12 -4.63 -11.57
C SER A 89 -4.61 -3.20 -11.69
N LEU A 90 -3.29 -3.00 -11.80
CA LEU A 90 -2.70 -1.66 -11.84
C LEU A 90 -3.13 -0.83 -13.06
N ASP A 91 -3.53 -1.48 -14.15
CA ASP A 91 -4.08 -0.83 -15.35
C ASP A 91 -5.51 -0.28 -15.16
N GLN A 92 -6.22 -0.71 -14.11
CA GLN A 92 -7.54 -0.18 -13.74
C GLN A 92 -7.46 1.03 -12.80
N ILE A 93 -6.26 1.37 -12.31
CA ILE A 93 -6.06 2.42 -11.32
C ILE A 93 -6.04 3.79 -11.99
N VAL A 94 -6.97 4.65 -11.58
CA VAL A 94 -6.95 6.09 -11.87
C VAL A 94 -6.42 6.80 -10.63
N ILE A 95 -5.18 7.29 -10.68
CA ILE A 95 -4.50 7.87 -9.50
C ILE A 95 -5.20 9.10 -8.93
N ASP A 96 -6.03 9.78 -9.73
CA ASP A 96 -6.80 10.96 -9.35
C ASP A 96 -7.86 10.64 -8.29
N ASP A 97 -8.31 9.39 -8.22
CA ASP A 97 -9.31 8.93 -7.25
C ASP A 97 -8.72 8.68 -5.85
N PHE A 98 -7.40 8.80 -5.67
CA PHE A 98 -6.71 8.44 -4.44
C PHE A 98 -5.99 9.64 -3.82
N ASP A 99 -6.00 9.74 -2.49
CA ASP A 99 -5.22 10.73 -1.74
C ASP A 99 -3.74 10.33 -1.63
N ALA A 100 -3.45 9.03 -1.59
CA ALA A 100 -2.12 8.48 -1.39
C ALA A 100 -2.02 6.99 -1.80
N ALA A 101 -0.79 6.48 -1.86
CA ALA A 101 -0.52 5.06 -2.10
C ALA A 101 0.38 4.45 -1.01
N PHE A 102 0.17 3.17 -0.71
CA PHE A 102 0.98 2.36 0.18
C PHE A 102 1.39 1.07 -0.53
N CYS A 103 2.68 0.81 -0.71
CA CYS A 103 3.16 -0.34 -1.46
C CYS A 103 3.92 -1.31 -0.55
N PHE A 104 3.53 -2.59 -0.60
CA PHE A 104 4.27 -3.68 0.03
C PHE A 104 5.07 -4.45 -1.00
N GLY A 105 6.29 -4.84 -0.63
CA GLY A 105 7.10 -5.83 -1.35
C GLY A 105 7.75 -5.34 -2.63
N PHE A 106 7.62 -4.05 -2.98
CA PHE A 106 8.24 -3.51 -4.19
C PHE A 106 9.74 -3.73 -4.17
N SER A 107 10.26 -4.25 -5.28
CA SER A 107 11.68 -4.50 -5.48
C SER A 107 12.10 -3.90 -6.81
N GLY A 108 13.22 -3.18 -6.82
CA GLY A 108 13.75 -2.51 -8.00
C GLY A 108 13.89 -1.00 -7.84
N SER A 109 14.08 -0.30 -8.96
CA SER A 109 14.18 1.15 -9.02
C SER A 109 12.82 1.77 -9.24
N ILE A 110 12.45 2.77 -8.43
CA ILE A 110 11.23 3.56 -8.68
C ILE A 110 11.37 4.47 -9.89
N TRP A 111 12.59 4.69 -10.41
CA TRP A 111 12.86 5.60 -11.53
C TRP A 111 12.88 4.89 -12.88
N GLU A 112 13.14 3.58 -12.89
CA GLU A 112 13.11 2.75 -14.08
C GLU A 112 11.74 2.08 -14.27
N ALA A 113 11.46 1.60 -15.48
CA ALA A 113 10.28 0.76 -15.68
C ALA A 113 10.55 -0.63 -15.09
N ASP A 114 9.63 -1.11 -14.25
CA ASP A 114 9.64 -2.47 -13.73
C ASP A 114 8.69 -3.38 -14.53
N GLU A 115 8.94 -4.69 -14.49
CA GLU A 115 8.12 -5.68 -15.20
C GLU A 115 6.67 -5.74 -14.69
N LEU A 116 6.44 -5.37 -13.43
CA LEU A 116 5.14 -5.44 -12.77
C LEU A 116 4.33 -4.14 -12.89
N GLY A 117 4.88 -3.08 -13.48
CA GLY A 117 4.21 -1.80 -13.67
C GLY A 117 3.96 -1.01 -12.38
N VAL A 118 4.63 -1.35 -11.27
CA VAL A 118 4.46 -0.68 -9.97
C VAL A 118 5.19 0.67 -9.92
N ALA A 119 6.42 0.73 -10.45
CA ALA A 119 7.23 1.95 -10.44
C ALA A 119 6.57 3.10 -11.23
N PRO A 120 5.98 2.90 -12.43
CA PRO A 120 5.20 3.94 -13.11
C PRO A 120 4.05 4.50 -12.26
N VAL A 121 3.31 3.66 -11.54
CA VAL A 121 2.21 4.09 -10.68
C VAL A 121 2.76 4.94 -9.52
N ILE A 122 3.81 4.46 -8.84
CA ILE A 122 4.47 5.22 -7.76
C ILE A 122 4.94 6.58 -8.26
N ARG A 123 5.61 6.64 -9.42
CA ARG A 123 6.05 7.92 -10.02
C ARG A 123 4.89 8.84 -10.33
N ALA A 124 3.76 8.32 -10.78
CA ALA A 124 2.58 9.12 -11.09
C ALA A 124 1.98 9.76 -9.83
N PHE A 125 1.87 9.02 -8.72
CA PHE A 125 1.48 9.58 -7.42
C PHE A 125 2.42 10.70 -6.97
N LEU A 126 3.73 10.45 -7.03
CA LEU A 126 4.75 11.43 -6.65
C LEU A 126 4.69 12.68 -7.55
N ALA A 127 4.54 12.51 -8.86
CA ALA A 127 4.36 13.59 -9.82
C ALA A 127 3.17 14.52 -9.47
N ASP A 128 2.05 13.93 -9.03
CA ASP A 128 0.86 14.64 -8.57
C ASP A 128 0.94 15.10 -7.09
N GLN A 129 2.15 15.06 -6.52
CA GLN A 129 2.46 15.40 -5.14
C GLN A 129 1.70 14.56 -4.11
N LYS A 130 1.11 13.42 -4.48
CA LYS A 130 0.45 12.48 -3.56
C LYS A 130 1.49 11.64 -2.85
N PRO A 131 1.45 11.57 -1.50
CA PRO A 131 2.48 10.87 -0.77
C PRO A 131 2.38 9.37 -1.04
N VAL A 132 3.53 8.71 -1.05
CA VAL A 132 3.64 7.27 -1.22
C VAL A 132 4.45 6.70 -0.05
N ALA A 133 3.98 5.59 0.51
CA ALA A 133 4.75 4.77 1.44
C ALA A 133 5.18 3.47 0.75
N ILE A 134 6.44 3.05 0.93
CA ILE A 134 6.96 1.78 0.40
C ILE A 134 7.60 0.99 1.53
N ILE A 135 7.14 -0.26 1.67
CA ILE A 135 7.81 -1.31 2.43
C ILE A 135 8.53 -2.20 1.40
N PRO A 136 9.86 -2.08 1.27
CA PRO A 136 10.61 -2.69 0.19
C PRO A 136 10.71 -4.20 0.36
N GLY A 137 10.78 -4.94 -0.75
CA GLY A 137 11.12 -6.37 -0.76
C GLY A 137 12.63 -6.60 -0.67
N ARG A 138 13.22 -7.20 -1.71
CA ARG A 138 14.64 -7.61 -1.70
C ARG A 138 15.64 -6.49 -1.98
N GLY A 139 15.17 -5.33 -2.41
CA GLY A 139 16.01 -4.16 -2.68
C GLY A 139 15.20 -3.04 -3.30
N LEU A 140 15.45 -1.82 -2.85
CA LEU A 140 14.79 -0.62 -3.31
C LEU A 140 15.84 0.40 -3.71
N ASP A 141 15.83 0.79 -4.97
CA ASP A 141 16.61 1.92 -5.46
C ASP A 141 15.71 3.15 -5.58
N ILE A 142 16.04 4.15 -4.76
CA ILE A 142 15.40 5.46 -4.74
C ILE A 142 16.36 6.57 -5.17
N ALA A 143 17.57 6.24 -5.64
CA ALA A 143 18.54 7.22 -6.08
C ALA A 143 17.93 8.11 -7.15
N ALA A 144 17.63 9.36 -6.78
CA ALA A 144 16.79 10.23 -7.58
C ALA A 144 17.48 10.62 -8.89
N GLU A 145 16.82 10.35 -10.02
CA GLU A 145 17.16 10.95 -11.30
C GLU A 145 16.51 12.34 -11.40
N GLY A 146 17.03 13.30 -10.63
CA GLY A 146 16.53 14.69 -10.60
C GLY A 146 15.69 15.04 -9.36
N ALA A 147 15.04 16.21 -9.39
CA ALA A 147 14.17 16.65 -8.30
C ALA A 147 12.79 16.01 -8.47
N GLY A 148 12.58 14.84 -7.86
CA GLY A 148 11.25 14.28 -7.74
C GLY A 148 10.31 15.26 -7.03
N SER A 149 9.12 15.47 -7.57
CA SER A 149 8.03 16.10 -6.84
C SER A 149 7.37 15.05 -5.93
N GLY A 150 6.86 15.45 -4.77
CA GLY A 150 6.11 14.56 -3.87
C GLY A 150 6.90 14.09 -2.64
N LEU A 151 6.25 13.27 -1.84
CA LEU A 151 6.77 12.75 -0.58
C LEU A 151 6.81 11.22 -0.62
N LEU A 152 7.98 10.65 -0.41
CA LEU A 152 8.19 9.21 -0.32
C LEU A 152 8.58 8.83 1.12
N VAL A 153 7.85 7.90 1.72
CA VAL A 153 8.17 7.28 3.00
C VAL A 153 8.66 5.87 2.74
N VAL A 154 9.86 5.53 3.22
CA VAL A 154 10.44 4.19 3.06
C VAL A 154 10.65 3.56 4.42
N GLY A 155 10.25 2.30 4.58
CA GLY A 155 10.35 1.58 5.83
C GLY A 155 10.85 0.15 5.65
N ASP A 156 12.03 -0.18 6.16
CA ASP A 156 12.73 -1.47 5.95
C ASP A 156 12.69 -2.39 7.19
N SER A 157 11.56 -2.45 7.92
CA SER A 157 11.43 -3.37 9.06
C SER A 157 9.97 -3.72 9.40
N GLY A 158 9.78 -4.76 10.23
CA GLY A 158 8.49 -5.21 10.75
C GLY A 158 7.61 -4.09 11.32
N GLN A 159 8.20 -3.17 12.08
CA GLN A 159 7.50 -2.03 12.67
C GLN A 159 7.35 -0.84 11.70
N ALA A 160 8.15 -0.82 10.64
CA ALA A 160 8.16 0.31 9.71
C ALA A 160 6.87 0.41 8.90
N ALA A 161 6.17 -0.70 8.65
CA ALA A 161 4.86 -0.70 7.99
C ALA A 161 3.83 0.16 8.75
N ALA A 162 3.72 -0.05 10.06
CA ALA A 162 2.82 0.74 10.90
C ALA A 162 3.27 2.20 10.99
N LEU A 163 4.57 2.48 11.15
CA LEU A 163 5.07 3.86 11.21
C LEU A 163 4.86 4.60 9.88
N ALA A 164 5.08 3.93 8.74
CA ALA A 164 4.84 4.48 7.43
C ALA A 164 3.35 4.78 7.20
N ALA A 165 2.46 3.90 7.66
CA ALA A 165 1.02 4.11 7.57
C ALA A 165 0.58 5.32 8.41
N HIS A 166 1.08 5.45 9.64
CA HIS A 166 0.83 6.65 10.46
C HIS A 166 1.36 7.92 9.80
N ALA A 167 2.58 7.89 9.25
CA ALA A 167 3.17 9.04 8.57
C ALA A 167 2.31 9.46 7.36
N LEU A 168 1.85 8.48 6.58
CA LEU A 168 1.01 8.71 5.40
C LEU A 168 -0.31 9.39 5.79
N LEU A 169 -1.02 8.84 6.78
CA LEU A 169 -2.28 9.40 7.28
C LEU A 169 -2.13 10.84 7.79
N ASN A 170 -1.09 11.12 8.57
CA ASN A 170 -0.84 12.46 9.09
C ASN A 170 -0.58 13.48 7.96
N VAL A 171 0.14 13.08 6.91
CA VAL A 171 0.41 13.96 5.76
C VAL A 171 -0.89 14.25 5.00
N ILE A 172 -1.76 13.25 4.80
CA ILE A 172 -3.04 13.44 4.11
C ILE A 172 -3.93 14.43 4.88
N GLU A 173 -4.08 14.22 6.18
CA GLU A 173 -4.86 15.10 7.05
C GLU A 173 -4.34 16.55 7.04
N LEU A 174 -3.02 16.74 7.17
CA LEU A 174 -2.41 18.07 7.11
C LEU A 174 -2.68 18.75 5.76
N ARG A 175 -2.57 18.02 4.65
CA ARG A 175 -2.86 18.58 3.31
C ARG A 175 -4.30 19.03 3.17
N ARG A 176 -5.26 18.24 3.68
CA ARG A 176 -6.69 18.60 3.68
C ARG A 176 -6.96 19.85 4.51
N GLN A 177 -6.30 19.97 5.66
CA GLN A 177 -6.37 21.18 6.50
C GLN A 177 -5.86 22.42 5.75
N PHE A 178 -4.67 22.34 5.14
CA PHE A 178 -4.12 23.47 4.38
C PHE A 178 -4.97 23.86 3.17
N ALA A 179 -5.54 22.89 2.45
CA ALA A 179 -6.43 23.14 1.32
C ALA A 179 -7.74 23.85 1.71
N THR A 180 -8.22 23.64 2.94
CA THR A 180 -9.44 24.29 3.45
C THR A 180 -9.18 25.72 3.94
N THR A 181 -7.92 26.06 4.22
CA THR A 181 -7.52 27.38 4.74
C THR A 181 -6.99 28.36 3.69
N ALA A 182 -6.85 27.93 2.43
CA ALA A 182 -6.35 28.72 1.31
C ALA A 182 -7.49 29.31 0.47
#